data_AF-A0A5P9CXF3-F1
#
_entry.id   AF-A0A5P9CXF3-F1
#
_cell.length_a   1.000
_cell.length_b   1.000
_cell.length_c   1.000
_cell.angle_alpha   90.00
_cell.angle_beta   90.00
_cell.angle_gamma   90.00
#
_symmetry.space_group_name_H-M   'P 1'
#
loop_
_entity.id
_entity.type
_entity.pdbx_description
1 polymer ?
#
loop_
_entity_poly.entity_id
_entity_poly.type
_entity_poly.pdbx_seq_one_letter_code
_entity_poly.pdbx_strand_id
1 'polypeptide(L)'
;MADFDDITGWRDELKAFRQSDEGKAYFEEYAIGSGKIAPKMPFENALELAGLMLRHQEIYQALLKGIEWGRLLESRPNFFPDNPDYWDLNPLESHETRNDFMDWYAFKAEVPYSLGALNTAEFLAELVESKELPGLRSSETEAYVRENLATFLEFAGKQPE
;
A
#
# COMPACT_ATOMS: atom_id res chain seq x y z
N MET A 1 12.75 0.75 -15.67
CA MET A 1 11.83 1.24 -14.63
C MET A 1 10.48 1.35 -15.29
N ALA A 2 9.44 0.79 -14.68
CA ALA A 2 8.09 0.86 -15.23
C ALA A 2 7.64 2.33 -15.34
N ASP A 3 6.85 2.62 -16.36
CA ASP A 3 6.21 3.93 -16.51
C ASP A 3 4.94 3.96 -15.65
N PHE A 4 4.91 4.88 -14.69
CA PHE A 4 3.80 5.09 -13.77
C PHE A 4 3.14 6.47 -13.92
N ASP A 5 3.55 7.24 -14.94
CA ASP A 5 2.99 8.56 -15.20
C ASP A 5 1.59 8.46 -15.86
N ASP A 6 1.38 7.44 -16.69
CA ASP A 6 0.07 7.05 -17.20
C ASP A 6 -0.34 5.68 -16.64
N ILE A 7 -1.33 5.68 -15.75
CA ILE A 7 -1.91 4.46 -15.18
C ILE A 7 -3.17 4.01 -15.95
N THR A 8 -3.50 4.62 -17.08
CA THR A 8 -4.68 4.23 -17.86
C THR A 8 -4.62 2.74 -18.21
N GLY A 9 -5.67 1.98 -17.89
CA GLY A 9 -5.73 0.54 -18.13
C GLY A 9 -5.09 -0.33 -17.04
N TRP A 10 -4.58 0.24 -15.95
CA TRP A 10 -3.95 -0.50 -14.84
C TRP A 10 -4.79 -1.68 -14.32
N ARG A 11 -6.12 -1.50 -14.26
CA ARG A 11 -7.05 -2.57 -13.86
C ARG A 11 -7.09 -3.74 -14.83
N ASP A 12 -7.10 -3.46 -16.13
CA ASP A 12 -7.13 -4.50 -17.16
C ASP A 12 -5.81 -5.26 -17.19
N GLU A 13 -4.68 -4.55 -17.00
CA GLU A 13 -3.37 -5.17 -16.85
C GLU A 13 -3.32 -6.09 -15.63
N LEU A 14 -3.76 -5.61 -14.45
CA LEU A 14 -3.82 -6.43 -13.24
C LEU A 14 -4.70 -7.66 -13.43
N LYS A 15 -5.87 -7.49 -14.03
CA LYS A 15 -6.80 -8.58 -14.30
C LYS A 15 -6.18 -9.64 -15.22
N ALA A 16 -5.50 -9.20 -16.29
CA ALA A 16 -4.80 -10.10 -17.19
C ALA A 16 -3.67 -10.85 -16.47
N PHE A 17 -2.90 -10.14 -15.63
CA PHE A 17 -1.81 -10.73 -14.86
C PHE A 17 -2.32 -11.76 -13.85
N ARG A 18 -3.35 -11.45 -13.06
CA ARG A 18 -3.97 -12.41 -12.12
C ARG A 18 -4.48 -13.69 -12.78
N GLN A 19 -4.83 -13.64 -14.07
CA GLN A 19 -5.31 -14.81 -14.82
C GLN A 19 -4.17 -15.66 -15.40
N SER A 20 -2.97 -15.11 -15.54
CA SER A 20 -1.80 -15.84 -16.04
C SER A 20 -1.26 -16.80 -14.97
N ASP A 21 -0.55 -17.85 -15.41
CA ASP A 21 0.07 -18.78 -14.47
C ASP A 21 1.23 -18.13 -13.70
N GLU A 22 1.90 -17.16 -14.33
CA GLU A 22 2.90 -16.30 -13.68
C GLU A 22 2.30 -15.48 -12.54
N GLY A 23 1.17 -14.80 -12.79
CA GLY A 23 0.54 -13.96 -11.76
C GLY A 23 -0.01 -14.79 -10.60
N LYS A 24 -0.61 -15.96 -10.87
CA LYS A 24 -1.03 -16.89 -9.81
C LYS A 24 0.15 -17.28 -8.92
N ALA A 25 1.26 -17.72 -9.53
CA ALA A 25 2.46 -18.11 -8.79
C ALA A 25 3.03 -16.94 -7.97
N TYR A 26 3.06 -15.74 -8.55
CA TYR A 26 3.54 -14.51 -7.92
C TYR A 26 2.74 -14.16 -6.65
N PHE A 27 1.40 -14.15 -6.71
CA PHE A 27 0.56 -13.84 -5.56
C PHE A 27 0.53 -14.95 -4.49
N GLU A 28 0.71 -16.21 -4.90
CA GLU A 28 0.76 -17.36 -3.99
C GLU A 28 2.10 -17.51 -3.26
N GLU A 29 3.20 -17.00 -3.82
CA GLU A 29 4.55 -17.30 -3.35
C GLU A 29 4.74 -17.03 -1.85
N TYR A 30 4.21 -15.90 -1.37
CA TYR A 30 4.31 -15.45 0.02
C TYR A 30 2.95 -15.26 0.68
N ALA A 31 1.90 -15.89 0.14
CA ALA A 31 0.57 -15.83 0.70
C ALA A 31 0.54 -16.34 2.15
N ILE A 32 -0.47 -15.90 2.91
CA ILE A 32 -0.70 -16.36 4.28
C ILE A 32 -0.86 -17.89 4.26
N GLY A 33 -0.07 -18.58 5.09
CA GLY A 33 -0.06 -20.05 5.14
C GLY A 33 0.96 -20.73 4.22
N SER A 34 1.68 -19.97 3.38
CA SER A 34 2.78 -20.51 2.54
C SER A 34 3.97 -21.01 3.37
N GLY A 35 4.10 -20.56 4.63
CA GLY A 35 5.26 -20.82 5.49
C GLY A 35 6.52 -20.06 5.09
N LYS A 36 6.46 -19.21 4.05
CA LYS A 36 7.54 -18.34 3.62
C LYS A 36 7.38 -16.93 4.19
N ILE A 37 8.50 -16.25 4.39
CA ILE A 37 8.54 -14.84 4.78
C ILE A 37 8.83 -14.05 3.51
N ALA A 38 7.95 -13.10 3.18
CA ALA A 38 8.16 -12.21 2.04
C ALA A 38 9.41 -11.36 2.24
N PRO A 39 10.23 -11.14 1.19
CA PRO A 39 11.31 -10.17 1.25
C PRO A 39 10.81 -8.77 1.65
N LYS A 40 11.69 -7.99 2.25
CA LYS A 40 11.40 -6.57 2.49
C LYS A 40 11.32 -5.84 1.16
N MET A 41 10.41 -4.87 1.07
CA MET A 41 10.34 -3.99 -0.10
C MET A 41 11.41 -2.90 0.02
N PRO A 42 12.12 -2.53 -1.06
CA PRO A 42 13.03 -1.40 -1.02
C PRO A 42 12.29 -0.11 -0.61
N PHE A 43 12.92 0.71 0.23
CA PHE A 43 12.32 1.93 0.74
C PHE A 43 11.90 2.89 -0.38
N GLU A 44 12.70 3.00 -1.45
CA GLU A 44 12.36 3.83 -2.61
C GLU A 44 11.08 3.35 -3.32
N ASN A 45 10.83 2.05 -3.37
CA ASN A 45 9.58 1.52 -3.91
C ASN A 45 8.38 1.84 -3.01
N ALA A 46 8.58 1.90 -1.69
CA ALA A 46 7.54 2.36 -0.76
C ALA A 46 7.20 3.83 -1.02
N LEU A 47 8.21 4.68 -1.19
CA LEU A 47 8.04 6.11 -1.47
C LEU A 47 7.39 6.36 -2.83
N GLU A 48 7.75 5.58 -3.85
CA GLU A 48 7.14 5.67 -5.18
C GLU A 48 5.65 5.30 -5.13
N LEU A 49 5.30 4.17 -4.51
CA LEU A 49 3.91 3.74 -4.37
C LEU A 49 3.08 4.76 -3.58
N ALA A 50 3.59 5.23 -2.44
CA ALA A 50 2.93 6.26 -1.65
C ALA A 50 2.75 7.56 -2.46
N GLY A 51 3.77 7.96 -3.23
CA GLY A 51 3.71 9.13 -4.10
C GLY A 51 2.68 8.99 -5.21
N LEU A 52 2.54 7.79 -5.79
CA LEU A 52 1.51 7.49 -6.79
C LEU A 52 0.11 7.60 -6.21
N MET A 53 -0.12 7.08 -5.00
CA MET A 53 -1.40 7.19 -4.30
C MET A 53 -1.80 8.64 -4.02
N LEU A 54 -0.84 9.52 -3.73
CA LEU A 54 -1.09 10.94 -3.48
C LEU A 54 -1.28 11.77 -4.76
N ARG A 55 -0.85 11.26 -5.92
CA ARG A 55 -0.82 12.02 -7.18
C ARG A 55 -1.97 11.65 -8.12
N HIS A 56 -2.32 10.36 -8.21
CA HIS A 56 -3.33 9.88 -9.14
C HIS A 56 -4.72 10.02 -8.56
N GLN A 57 -5.56 10.84 -9.21
CA GLN A 57 -6.81 11.35 -8.61
C GLN A 57 -7.75 10.24 -8.13
N GLU A 58 -7.93 9.18 -8.91
CA GLU A 58 -8.78 8.05 -8.52
C GLU A 58 -8.29 7.37 -7.24
N ILE A 59 -6.98 7.07 -7.19
CA ILE A 59 -6.34 6.41 -6.06
C ILE A 59 -6.34 7.32 -4.84
N TYR A 60 -6.09 8.60 -5.04
CA TYR A 60 -6.13 9.62 -3.99
C TYR A 60 -7.53 9.75 -3.36
N GLN A 61 -8.60 9.74 -4.16
CA GLN A 61 -9.96 9.75 -3.61
C GLN A 61 -10.27 8.48 -2.80
N ALA A 62 -9.77 7.32 -3.26
CA ALA A 62 -9.89 6.09 -2.50
C ALA A 62 -9.10 6.17 -1.18
N LEU A 63 -7.90 6.76 -1.18
CA LEU A 63 -7.07 6.99 0.00
C LEU A 63 -7.79 7.86 1.04
N LEU A 64 -8.37 8.99 0.62
CA LEU A 64 -9.11 9.89 1.51
C LEU A 64 -10.26 9.19 2.23
N LYS A 65 -11.04 8.36 1.52
CA LYS A 65 -12.11 7.55 2.13
C LYS A 65 -11.57 6.55 3.16
N GLY A 66 -10.37 6.00 2.93
CA GLY A 66 -9.67 5.15 3.90
C GLY A 66 -9.30 5.88 5.18
N ILE A 67 -8.73 7.09 5.02
CA ILE A 67 -8.38 7.95 6.15
C ILE A 67 -9.64 8.32 6.95
N GLU A 68 -10.73 8.71 6.27
CA GLU A 68 -12.01 9.01 6.92
C GLU A 68 -12.58 7.80 7.68
N TRP A 69 -12.49 6.62 7.09
CA TRP A 69 -12.88 5.36 7.73
C TRP A 69 -12.03 5.04 8.96
N GLY A 70 -10.70 5.19 8.88
CA GLY A 70 -9.80 5.02 10.01
C GLY A 70 -10.18 5.94 11.17
N ARG A 71 -10.38 7.23 10.90
CA ARG A 71 -10.85 8.22 11.90
C ARG A 71 -12.21 7.85 12.49
N LEU A 72 -13.12 7.33 11.68
CA LEU A 72 -14.43 6.86 12.16
C LEU A 72 -14.26 5.71 13.16
N LEU A 73 -13.45 4.69 12.81
CA LEU A 73 -13.18 3.54 13.68
C LEU A 73 -12.50 3.97 15.00
N GLU A 74 -11.52 4.86 14.94
CA GLU A 74 -10.86 5.41 16.12
C GLU A 74 -11.84 6.16 17.04
N SER A 75 -12.74 6.96 16.47
CA SER A 75 -13.75 7.70 17.23
C SER A 75 -14.88 6.80 17.78
N ARG A 76 -15.01 5.57 17.28
CA ARG A 76 -16.07 4.62 17.64
C ARG A 76 -15.50 3.23 17.95
N PRO A 77 -14.91 3.01 19.14
CA PRO A 77 -14.17 1.79 19.49
C PRO A 77 -14.99 0.49 19.51
N ASN A 78 -16.32 0.56 19.32
CA ASN A 78 -17.21 -0.61 19.21
C ASN A 78 -17.99 -0.63 17.88
N PHE A 79 -17.46 0.00 16.83
CA PHE A 79 -18.06 0.02 15.50
C PHE A 79 -17.57 -1.17 14.67
N PHE A 80 -18.16 -2.34 14.94
CA PHE A 80 -17.81 -3.61 14.31
C PHE A 80 -18.85 -4.02 13.23
N PRO A 81 -18.59 -5.07 12.43
CA PRO A 81 -19.50 -5.51 11.36
C PRO A 81 -20.93 -5.88 11.76
N ASP A 82 -21.20 -6.04 13.05
CA ASP A 82 -22.55 -6.27 13.60
C ASP A 82 -23.33 -4.97 13.84
N ASN A 83 -22.67 -3.81 13.79
CA ASN A 83 -23.34 -2.52 13.85
C ASN A 83 -24.18 -2.31 12.58
N PRO A 84 -25.47 -1.91 12.69
CA PRO A 84 -26.34 -1.70 11.54
C PRO A 84 -25.79 -0.76 10.47
N ASP A 85 -25.04 0.27 10.87
CA ASP A 85 -24.50 1.29 9.97
C ASP A 85 -23.13 0.89 9.40
N TYR A 86 -22.54 -0.24 9.82
CA TYR A 86 -21.15 -0.59 9.49
C TYR A 86 -20.94 -0.72 7.99
N TRP A 87 -21.75 -1.55 7.34
CA TRP A 87 -21.60 -1.83 5.91
C TRP A 87 -22.01 -0.66 5.03
N ASP A 88 -22.89 0.22 5.52
CA ASP A 88 -23.28 1.44 4.82
C ASP A 88 -22.18 2.51 4.86
N LEU A 89 -21.37 2.53 5.93
CA LEU A 89 -20.27 3.50 6.10
C LEU A 89 -18.90 2.97 5.66
N ASN A 90 -18.73 1.64 5.58
CA ASN A 90 -17.49 1.01 5.15
C ASN A 90 -17.22 1.32 3.67
N PRO A 91 -16.10 1.99 3.32
CA PRO A 91 -15.79 2.35 1.94
C PRO A 91 -15.17 1.16 1.17
N LEU A 92 -15.91 0.05 1.07
CA LEU A 92 -15.45 -1.22 0.52
C LEU A 92 -14.81 -1.07 -0.87
N GLU A 93 -15.49 -0.40 -1.80
CA GLU A 93 -14.98 -0.17 -3.16
C GLU A 93 -13.65 0.61 -3.17
N SER A 94 -13.45 1.49 -2.18
CA SER A 94 -12.21 2.26 -2.05
C SER A 94 -11.08 1.40 -1.48
N HIS A 95 -11.37 0.52 -0.52
CA HIS A 95 -10.41 -0.49 -0.07
C HIS A 95 -10.00 -1.42 -1.21
N GLU A 96 -10.95 -1.92 -1.99
CA GLU A 96 -10.69 -2.77 -3.15
C GLU A 96 -9.83 -2.03 -4.19
N THR A 97 -10.16 -0.78 -4.50
CA THR A 97 -9.39 0.03 -5.45
C THR A 97 -7.93 0.20 -5.01
N ARG A 98 -7.67 0.45 -3.72
CA ARG A 98 -6.30 0.62 -3.21
C ARG A 98 -5.55 -0.70 -3.17
N ASN A 99 -6.18 -1.79 -2.73
CA ASN A 99 -5.58 -3.12 -2.74
C ASN A 99 -5.20 -3.54 -4.16
N ASP A 100 -6.12 -3.40 -5.11
CA ASP A 100 -5.85 -3.70 -6.51
C ASP A 100 -4.71 -2.83 -7.06
N PHE A 101 -4.67 -1.53 -6.71
CA PHE A 101 -3.60 -0.65 -7.16
C PHE A 101 -2.23 -1.05 -6.59
N MET A 102 -2.16 -1.45 -5.31
CA MET A 102 -0.94 -1.97 -4.69
C MET A 102 -0.48 -3.27 -5.36
N ASP A 103 -1.39 -4.20 -5.64
CA ASP A 103 -1.08 -5.43 -6.36
C ASP A 103 -0.55 -5.14 -7.76
N TRP A 104 -1.18 -4.19 -8.47
CA TRP A 104 -0.74 -3.76 -9.80
C TRP A 104 0.66 -3.17 -9.76
N TYR A 105 0.90 -2.23 -8.85
CA TYR A 105 2.20 -1.63 -8.67
C TYR A 105 3.26 -2.70 -8.36
N ALA A 106 2.96 -3.66 -7.48
CA ALA A 106 3.92 -4.65 -7.03
C ALA A 106 4.49 -5.47 -8.21
N PHE A 107 3.62 -5.97 -9.08
CA PHE A 107 4.10 -6.74 -10.24
C PHE A 107 4.75 -5.85 -11.30
N LYS A 108 4.24 -4.63 -11.53
CA LYS A 108 4.82 -3.70 -12.51
C LYS A 108 6.20 -3.21 -12.11
N ALA A 109 6.42 -3.01 -10.83
CA ALA A 109 7.72 -2.63 -10.26
C ALA A 109 8.66 -3.83 -10.06
N GLU A 110 8.19 -5.05 -10.36
CA GLU A 110 8.92 -6.31 -10.14
C GLU A 110 9.40 -6.48 -8.70
N VAL A 111 8.64 -5.97 -7.72
CA VAL A 111 8.93 -6.19 -6.30
C VAL A 111 8.26 -7.47 -5.81
N PRO A 112 8.83 -8.20 -4.83
CA PRO A 112 8.16 -9.36 -4.24
C PRO A 112 6.81 -8.99 -3.63
N TYR A 113 5.79 -9.82 -3.86
CA TYR A 113 4.47 -9.58 -3.28
C TYR A 113 4.49 -9.75 -1.76
N SER A 114 4.20 -8.66 -1.05
CA SER A 114 4.19 -8.62 0.41
C SER A 114 3.11 -7.66 0.90
N LEU A 115 1.99 -8.20 1.39
CA LEU A 115 0.89 -7.40 1.92
C LEU A 115 1.36 -6.42 3.02
N GLY A 116 2.23 -6.88 3.92
CA GLY A 116 2.76 -6.02 4.98
C GLY A 116 3.57 -4.83 4.45
N ALA A 117 4.40 -5.06 3.43
CA ALA A 117 5.20 -4.00 2.83
C ALA A 117 4.36 -3.03 1.97
N LEU A 118 3.39 -3.56 1.22
CA LEU A 118 2.47 -2.75 0.42
C LEU A 118 1.60 -1.85 1.32
N ASN A 119 0.99 -2.42 2.37
CA ASN A 119 0.22 -1.66 3.35
C ASN A 119 1.08 -0.61 4.08
N THR A 120 2.39 -0.87 4.25
CA THR A 120 3.31 0.12 4.82
C THR A 120 3.46 1.35 3.92
N ALA A 121 3.47 1.18 2.59
CA ALA A 121 3.53 2.30 1.66
C ALA A 121 2.21 3.11 1.65
N GLU A 122 1.06 2.43 1.69
CA GLU A 122 -0.25 3.08 1.87
C GLU A 122 -0.27 3.91 3.16
N PHE A 123 0.14 3.32 4.28
CA PHE A 123 0.19 4.02 5.57
C PHE A 123 1.08 5.27 5.52
N LEU A 124 2.19 5.26 4.78
CA LEU A 124 3.01 6.46 4.59
C LEU A 124 2.28 7.55 3.80
N ALA A 125 1.51 7.19 2.78
CA ALA A 125 0.66 8.14 2.08
C ALA A 125 -0.40 8.73 3.03
N GLU A 126 -1.02 7.92 3.88
CA GLU A 126 -2.01 8.36 4.86
C GLU A 126 -1.43 9.35 5.87
N LEU A 127 -0.24 9.08 6.42
CA LEU A 127 0.44 9.95 7.39
C LEU A 127 0.81 11.31 6.78
N VAL A 128 1.30 11.32 5.54
CA VAL A 128 1.61 12.57 4.81
C VAL A 128 0.35 13.34 4.47
N GLU A 129 -0.71 12.65 4.05
CA GLU A 129 -1.99 13.29 3.74
C GLU A 129 -2.61 13.91 5.00
N SER A 130 -2.61 13.17 6.11
CA SER A 130 -3.10 13.62 7.42
C SER A 130 -2.19 14.64 8.13
N LYS A 131 -1.07 15.05 7.51
CA LYS A 131 -0.09 16.01 8.05
C LYS A 131 0.59 15.57 9.34
N GLU A 132 0.59 14.27 9.60
CA GLU A 132 1.36 13.65 10.69
C GLU A 132 2.84 13.56 10.33
N LEU A 133 3.14 13.44 9.04
CA LEU A 133 4.48 13.57 8.48
C LEU A 133 4.55 14.76 7.51
N PRO A 134 5.68 15.49 7.45
CA PRO A 134 5.78 16.72 6.66
C PRO A 134 5.91 16.45 5.15
N GLY A 135 6.23 15.22 4.74
CA GLY A 135 6.28 14.81 3.33
C GLY A 135 7.08 13.53 3.12
N LEU A 136 6.83 12.81 2.03
CA LEU A 136 7.39 11.47 1.78
C LEU A 136 8.93 11.41 1.82
N ARG A 137 9.61 12.44 1.30
CA ARG A 137 11.08 12.49 1.19
C ARG A 137 11.75 13.36 2.26
N SER A 138 11.06 13.67 3.35
CA SER A 138 11.66 14.43 4.45
C SER A 138 12.55 13.54 5.32
N SER A 139 13.51 14.14 6.02
CA SER A 139 14.36 13.43 6.99
C SER A 139 13.57 12.85 8.15
N GLU A 140 12.50 13.53 8.57
CA GLU A 140 11.59 13.10 9.64
C GLU A 140 10.82 11.85 9.22
N THR A 141 10.33 11.80 7.97
CA THR A 141 9.68 10.61 7.42
C THR A 141 10.64 9.43 7.36
N GLU A 142 11.86 9.63 6.85
CA GLU A 142 12.85 8.54 6.83
C GLU A 142 13.17 8.04 8.25
N ALA A 143 13.36 8.94 9.22
CA ALA A 143 13.60 8.57 10.61
C ALA A 143 12.43 7.76 11.20
N TYR A 144 11.19 8.23 10.98
CA TYR A 144 9.98 7.54 11.41
C TYR A 144 9.89 6.12 10.83
N VAL A 145 10.14 5.96 9.53
CA VAL A 145 10.09 4.65 8.85
C VAL A 145 11.17 3.71 9.38
N ARG A 146 12.39 4.22 9.62
CA ARG A 146 13.48 3.41 10.18
C ARG A 146 13.16 2.91 11.59
N GLU A 147 12.50 3.72 12.40
CA GLU A 147 12.15 3.37 13.77
C GLU A 147 10.95 2.42 13.83
N ASN A 148 9.90 2.66 13.03
CA ASN A 148 8.61 2.00 13.20
C ASN A 148 8.31 0.92 12.15
N LEU A 149 8.95 0.99 10.97
CA LEU A 149 8.53 0.24 9.78
C LEU A 149 9.67 -0.56 9.11
N ALA A 150 10.87 -0.57 9.70
CA ALA A 150 12.04 -1.28 9.18
C ALA A 150 11.88 -2.82 9.10
N THR A 151 10.86 -3.39 9.72
CA THR A 151 10.51 -4.81 9.58
C THR A 151 10.03 -5.13 8.17
N PHE A 152 9.38 -4.18 7.49
CA PHE A 152 8.79 -4.37 6.17
C PHE A 152 9.63 -3.79 5.02
N LEU A 153 10.51 -2.84 5.35
CA LEU A 153 11.24 -2.05 4.36
C LEU A 153 12.76 -2.23 4.46
N GLU A 154 13.40 -2.32 3.30
CA GLU A 154 14.85 -2.37 3.15
C GLU A 154 15.37 -1.00 2.73
N PHE A 155 16.31 -0.46 3.51
CA PHE A 155 16.99 0.78 3.18
C PHE A 155 18.29 0.45 2.46
N ALA A 156 18.58 1.16 1.37
CA ALA A 156 19.88 1.04 0.71
C ALA A 156 21.00 1.33 1.72
N GLY A 157 21.82 0.32 2.01
CA GLY A 157 22.92 0.44 2.95
C GLY A 157 24.16 1.02 2.28
N LYS A 158 24.77 2.04 2.88
CA LYS A 158 26.16 1.82 3.29
C LYS A 158 26.08 0.91 4.52
N GLN A 159 26.75 -0.23 4.47
CA GLN A 159 27.06 -0.95 5.70
C GLN A 159 27.80 0.01 6.64
N PRO A 160 27.48 0.05 7.95
CA PRO A 160 28.41 0.66 8.89
C PRO A 160 29.72 -0.15 8.81
N GLU A 161 30.80 0.55 8.48
CA GLU A 161 32.18 0.06 8.60
C GLU A 161 32.51 -0.30 10.05
#